data_AF-A0AAU9NBK6-F1
#
_entry.id   AF-A0AAU9NBK6-F1
#
_cell.length_a   1.000
_cell.length_b   1.000
_cell.length_c   1.000
_cell.angle_alpha   90.00
_cell.angle_beta   90.00
_cell.angle_gamma   90.00
#
_symmetry.space_group_name_H-M   'P 1'
#
loop_
_entity.id
_entity.type
_entity.pdbx_description
1 polymer ?
#
loop_
_entity_poly.entity_id
_entity_poly.type
_entity_poly.pdbx_seq_one_letter_code
_entity_poly.pdbx_strand_id
1 'polypeptide(L)'
;MFVERNTLARTLHTLFIKVEAEKKLSFQRLKCIRILKLKGDSIEKLDDSIGGLVHLRYLNLSSTEIRVLPESIVEASLFSHLENVCSKEEASKADLSSKKNLYNIHFKWSEDEQGANRIDKDVLEGLQPPRDVKTLTIKNFSGDNFPNWVIKMVIHVEGKWTLLDKLMDIILSDYRSCLSLPTLEHLPHLRHLWLQNMDRLTCLSTFDGTGLTKPLPPSLTSLLLYRMRRLEKWIDGAPNSSKMI
;
A
#
# COMPACT_ATOMS: atom_id res chain seq x y z
N MET A 1 9.08 -26.70 -6.57
CA MET A 1 8.26 -27.41 -7.56
C MET A 1 8.94 -27.21 -8.90
N PHE A 2 9.61 -28.24 -9.42
CA PHE A 2 10.21 -28.16 -10.76
C PHE A 2 9.08 -28.28 -11.76
N VAL A 3 8.70 -27.17 -12.39
CA VAL A 3 7.76 -27.21 -13.52
C VAL A 3 8.59 -27.58 -14.75
N GLU A 4 8.81 -28.86 -15.01
CA GLU A 4 9.38 -29.33 -16.27
C GLU A 4 8.52 -28.90 -17.47
N ARG A 5 9.19 -28.74 -18.63
CA ARG A 5 8.66 -28.34 -19.96
C ARG A 5 7.13 -28.42 -20.11
N ASN A 6 6.43 -27.38 -19.66
CA ASN A 6 5.00 -27.27 -19.88
C ASN A 6 4.70 -25.90 -20.49
N THR A 7 4.07 -25.89 -21.65
CA THR A 7 3.67 -24.70 -22.42
C THR A 7 2.77 -23.75 -21.61
N LEU A 8 2.16 -24.23 -20.53
CA LEU A 8 1.41 -23.46 -19.53
C LEU A 8 2.19 -22.30 -18.90
N ALA A 9 3.52 -22.41 -18.75
CA ALA A 9 4.32 -21.34 -18.14
C ALA A 9 4.34 -20.04 -18.98
N ARG A 10 4.05 -20.12 -20.29
CA ARG A 10 4.03 -18.96 -21.21
C ARG A 10 2.70 -18.20 -21.22
N THR A 11 1.60 -18.81 -20.80
CA THR A 11 0.26 -18.18 -20.82
C THR A 11 -0.26 -17.87 -19.42
N LEU A 12 0.37 -18.40 -18.37
CA LEU A 12 -0.01 -18.12 -17.00
C LEU A 12 0.32 -16.66 -16.63
N HIS A 13 -0.70 -15.92 -16.21
CA HIS A 13 -0.57 -14.50 -15.81
C HIS A 13 -0.78 -14.29 -14.31
N THR A 14 -1.43 -15.24 -13.66
CA THR A 14 -1.68 -15.24 -12.22
C THR A 14 -1.21 -16.55 -11.63
N LEU A 15 -0.42 -16.49 -10.56
CA LEU A 15 0.09 -17.65 -9.85
C LEU A 15 -0.16 -17.47 -8.35
N PHE A 16 -0.85 -18.43 -7.74
CA PHE A 16 -1.03 -18.52 -6.30
C PHE A 16 -0.33 -19.78 -5.78
N ILE A 17 0.52 -19.62 -4.78
CA ILE A 17 1.24 -20.71 -4.12
C ILE A 17 0.96 -20.62 -2.63
N LYS A 18 0.32 -21.67 -2.09
CA LYS A 18 0.24 -21.90 -0.66
C LYS A 18 1.31 -22.94 -0.28
N VAL A 19 2.16 -22.62 0.68
CA VAL A 19 3.24 -23.48 1.17
C VAL A 19 2.93 -23.81 2.63
N GLU A 20 2.99 -25.10 2.97
CA GLU A 20 2.67 -25.62 4.32
C GLU A 20 3.90 -26.23 5.02
N ALA A 21 5.07 -26.18 4.38
CA ALA A 21 6.36 -26.64 4.91
C ALA A 21 7.51 -25.90 4.22
N GLU A 22 8.69 -25.80 4.86
CA GLU A 22 9.85 -25.12 4.30
C GLU A 22 10.18 -25.61 2.88
N LYS A 23 10.08 -24.69 1.91
CA LYS A 23 10.30 -25.03 0.50
C LYS A 23 10.95 -23.88 -0.25
N LYS A 24 12.09 -24.15 -0.86
CA LYS A 24 12.73 -23.21 -1.78
C LYS A 24 11.88 -23.08 -3.05
N LEU A 25 11.49 -21.84 -3.37
CA LEU A 25 10.71 -21.49 -4.56
C LEU A 25 11.65 -20.87 -5.61
N SER A 26 11.44 -21.16 -6.89
CA SER A 26 12.18 -20.56 -8.01
C SER A 26 11.23 -20.14 -9.11
N PHE A 27 11.44 -18.94 -9.67
CA PHE A 27 10.52 -18.29 -10.61
C PHE A 27 11.12 -18.08 -12.02
N GLN A 28 12.32 -18.61 -12.29
CA GLN A 28 13.10 -18.35 -13.51
C GLN A 28 12.35 -18.52 -14.84
N ARG A 29 11.30 -19.36 -14.86
CA ARG A 29 10.56 -19.74 -16.08
C ARG A 29 9.22 -19.03 -16.25
N LEU A 30 8.82 -18.19 -15.30
CA LEU A 30 7.48 -17.61 -15.20
C LEU A 30 7.38 -16.19 -15.77
N LYS A 31 8.00 -15.96 -16.94
CA LYS A 31 8.24 -14.61 -17.48
C LYS A 31 6.98 -13.79 -17.81
N CYS A 32 5.81 -14.43 -17.89
CA CYS A 32 4.55 -13.77 -18.24
C CYS A 32 3.63 -13.51 -17.02
N ILE A 33 4.10 -13.81 -15.81
CA ILE A 33 3.35 -13.58 -14.58
C ILE A 33 3.19 -12.09 -14.34
N ARG A 34 1.95 -11.68 -14.10
CA ARG A 34 1.54 -10.33 -13.70
C ARG A 34 1.09 -10.28 -12.25
N ILE A 35 0.56 -11.37 -11.72
CA ILE A 35 0.06 -11.47 -10.35
C ILE A 35 0.69 -12.69 -9.69
N LEU A 36 1.51 -12.50 -8.67
CA LEU A 36 2.05 -13.57 -7.84
C LEU A 36 1.52 -13.42 -6.41
N LYS A 37 0.99 -14.50 -5.86
CA LYS A 37 0.52 -14.57 -4.48
C LYS A 37 1.17 -15.75 -3.79
N LEU A 38 2.01 -15.51 -2.80
CA LEU A 38 2.63 -16.50 -1.94
C LEU A 38 2.02 -16.42 -0.54
N LYS A 39 1.66 -17.57 0.03
CA LYS A 39 1.12 -17.69 1.38
C LYS A 39 1.73 -18.89 2.06
N GLY A 40 2.23 -18.74 3.29
CA GLY A 40 2.84 -19.81 4.06
C GLY A 40 3.85 -19.24 5.05
N ASP A 41 3.63 -19.51 6.33
CA ASP A 41 4.51 -19.13 7.44
C ASP A 41 5.92 -19.70 7.30
N SER A 42 6.10 -20.86 6.67
CA SER A 42 7.44 -21.45 6.47
C SER A 42 8.27 -20.80 5.33
N ILE A 43 7.80 -19.71 4.72
CA ILE A 43 8.54 -19.00 3.68
C ILE A 43 9.31 -17.85 4.31
N GLU A 44 10.58 -18.06 4.64
CA GLU A 44 11.43 -17.06 5.31
C GLU A 44 12.23 -16.17 4.36
N LYS A 45 12.45 -16.64 3.13
CA LYS A 45 13.27 -15.95 2.12
C LYS A 45 12.68 -16.12 0.73
N LEU A 46 12.80 -15.07 -0.07
CA LEU A 46 12.41 -15.07 -1.47
C LEU A 46 13.65 -15.19 -2.36
N ASP A 47 13.60 -16.08 -3.35
CA ASP A 47 14.72 -16.37 -4.24
C ASP A 47 14.91 -15.25 -5.29
N ASP A 48 16.17 -14.90 -5.60
CA ASP A 48 16.53 -13.80 -6.53
C ASP A 48 15.92 -13.95 -7.93
N SER A 49 15.54 -15.17 -8.33
CA SER A 49 14.89 -15.45 -9.62
C SER A 49 13.56 -14.73 -9.83
N ILE A 50 12.95 -14.21 -8.76
CA ILE A 50 11.78 -13.32 -8.81
C ILE A 50 12.03 -12.06 -9.66
N GLY A 51 13.25 -11.56 -9.73
CA GLY A 51 13.63 -10.43 -10.60
C GLY A 51 13.48 -10.70 -12.09
N GLY A 52 13.41 -11.97 -12.47
CA GLY A 52 13.11 -12.38 -13.84
C GLY A 52 11.64 -12.19 -14.25
N LEU A 53 10.76 -11.79 -13.32
CA LEU A 53 9.33 -11.57 -13.56
C LEU A 53 9.05 -10.14 -14.06
N VAL A 54 9.60 -9.78 -15.22
CA VAL A 54 9.53 -8.43 -15.84
C VAL A 54 8.11 -7.92 -16.19
N HIS A 55 7.08 -8.72 -15.94
CA HIS A 55 5.69 -8.34 -16.14
C HIS A 55 4.88 -8.33 -14.85
N LEU A 56 5.53 -8.57 -13.71
CA LEU A 56 4.89 -8.62 -12.39
C LEU A 56 4.34 -7.24 -12.04
N ARG A 57 3.03 -7.18 -11.84
CA ARG A 57 2.30 -5.96 -11.44
C ARG A 57 1.82 -6.04 -10.00
N TYR A 58 1.74 -7.26 -9.45
CA TYR A 58 1.21 -7.50 -8.12
C TYR A 58 1.93 -8.68 -7.49
N LEU A 59 2.52 -8.45 -6.31
CA LEU A 59 3.15 -9.45 -5.47
C LEU A 59 2.49 -9.43 -4.09
N ASN A 60 1.86 -10.53 -3.69
CA ASN A 60 1.32 -10.68 -2.35
C ASN A 60 2.15 -11.72 -1.59
N LEU A 61 2.74 -11.30 -0.48
CA LEU A 61 3.50 -12.15 0.46
C LEU A 61 2.83 -12.16 1.85
N SER A 62 1.54 -11.82 1.91
CA SER A 62 0.78 -11.78 3.17
C SER A 62 0.76 -13.18 3.79
N SER A 63 1.12 -13.26 5.08
CA SER A 63 1.28 -14.53 5.81
C SER A 63 2.47 -15.34 5.31
N THR A 64 3.63 -14.69 5.15
CA THR A 64 4.95 -15.32 5.01
C THR A 64 5.90 -14.71 6.04
N GLU A 65 6.96 -15.43 6.39
CA GLU A 65 8.03 -14.97 7.30
C GLU A 65 9.17 -14.26 6.55
N ILE A 66 8.93 -13.76 5.33
CA ILE A 66 9.95 -13.07 4.52
C ILE A 66 10.33 -11.76 5.20
N ARG A 67 11.57 -11.68 5.68
CA ARG A 67 12.14 -10.49 6.34
C ARG A 67 12.97 -9.62 5.40
N VAL A 68 13.51 -10.20 4.33
CA VAL A 68 14.40 -9.54 3.37
C VAL A 68 13.93 -9.89 1.95
N LEU A 69 13.66 -8.88 1.14
CA LEU A 69 13.38 -9.05 -0.29
C LEU A 69 14.69 -9.02 -1.08
N PRO A 70 14.84 -9.86 -2.11
CA PRO A 70 16.00 -9.80 -2.99
C PRO A 70 16.03 -8.47 -3.77
N GLU A 71 17.22 -7.96 -4.04
CA GLU A 71 17.46 -6.67 -4.72
C GLU A 71 16.78 -6.56 -6.08
N SER A 72 16.38 -7.69 -6.66
CA SER A 72 15.76 -7.77 -7.98
C SER A 72 14.25 -7.48 -7.99
N ILE A 73 13.59 -7.28 -6.81
CA ILE A 73 12.15 -6.93 -6.66
C ILE A 73 11.89 -5.41 -6.70
N VAL A 74 12.79 -4.59 -7.25
CA VAL A 74 12.66 -3.11 -7.23
C VAL A 74 11.38 -2.56 -7.91
N GLU A 75 10.49 -3.38 -8.48
CA GLU A 75 9.18 -2.96 -8.99
C GLU A 75 7.98 -3.02 -8.00
N ALA A 76 8.14 -3.53 -6.76
CA ALA A 76 7.15 -3.34 -5.68
C ALA A 76 7.77 -3.56 -4.28
N SER A 77 7.98 -2.49 -3.51
CA SER A 77 8.56 -2.61 -2.16
C SER A 77 7.49 -2.77 -1.10
N LEU A 78 7.54 -3.89 -0.39
CA LEU A 78 6.76 -4.15 0.82
C LEU A 78 7.63 -3.86 2.05
N PHE A 79 7.26 -2.83 2.80
CA PHE A 79 7.81 -2.50 4.11
C PHE A 79 6.89 -3.06 5.18
N SER A 80 7.25 -4.24 5.70
CA SER A 80 6.54 -4.93 6.78
C SER A 80 7.26 -4.79 8.11
N HIS A 81 6.55 -5.06 9.20
CA HIS A 81 7.10 -5.04 10.56
C HIS A 81 7.61 -3.65 10.98
N LEU A 82 6.94 -2.60 10.50
CA LEU A 82 7.29 -1.22 10.77
C LEU A 82 7.15 -0.85 12.25
N GLU A 83 6.44 -1.65 13.05
CA GLU A 83 6.39 -1.53 14.51
C GLU A 83 7.76 -1.67 15.19
N ASN A 84 8.74 -2.28 14.53
CA ASN A 84 10.11 -2.41 15.05
C ASN A 84 10.97 -1.16 14.81
N VAL A 85 10.46 -0.15 14.08
CA VAL A 85 11.18 1.10 13.84
C VAL A 85 10.97 2.02 15.03
N CYS A 86 12.05 2.28 15.78
CA CYS A 86 11.97 2.97 17.06
C CYS A 86 11.89 4.50 16.98
N SER A 87 12.03 5.12 15.80
CA SER A 87 11.88 6.57 15.65
C SER A 87 11.70 7.01 14.19
N LYS A 88 11.28 8.28 14.01
CA LYS A 88 11.23 8.95 12.70
C LYS A 88 12.61 9.01 12.04
N GLU A 89 13.65 9.27 12.82
CA GLU A 89 15.03 9.38 12.34
C GLU A 89 15.53 8.05 11.78
N GLU A 90 15.21 6.93 12.45
CA GLU A 90 15.54 5.60 11.95
C GLU A 90 14.79 5.29 10.64
N ALA A 91 13.49 5.59 10.60
CA ALA A 91 12.69 5.50 9.37
C ALA A 91 13.30 6.32 8.22
N SER A 92 13.78 7.53 8.52
CA SER A 92 14.31 8.46 7.52
C SER A 92 15.62 7.97 6.89
N LYS A 93 16.38 7.12 7.58
CA LYS A 93 17.60 6.48 7.03
C LYS A 93 17.32 5.55 5.85
N ALA A 94 16.09 5.05 5.71
CA ALA A 94 15.71 4.24 4.55
C ALA A 94 15.78 5.04 3.24
N ASP A 95 15.64 6.37 3.33
CA ASP A 95 15.76 7.32 2.22
C ASP A 95 14.99 6.86 0.98
N LEU A 96 13.71 6.56 1.17
CA LEU A 96 12.85 6.04 0.10
C LEU A 96 12.64 7.06 -1.01
N SER A 97 12.67 8.35 -0.68
CA SER A 97 12.44 9.44 -1.63
C SER A 97 13.54 9.56 -2.69
N SER A 98 14.78 9.12 -2.39
CA SER A 98 15.89 9.10 -3.35
C SER A 98 15.91 7.85 -4.25
N LYS A 99 15.11 6.82 -3.93
CA LYS A 99 15.08 5.55 -4.67
C LYS A 99 14.44 5.74 -6.04
N LYS A 100 15.28 5.78 -7.06
CA LYS A 100 14.86 5.76 -8.47
C LYS A 100 14.31 4.36 -8.79
N ASN A 101 13.17 4.30 -9.47
CA ASN A 101 12.44 3.08 -9.88
C ASN A 101 11.49 2.45 -8.85
N LEU A 102 11.23 3.10 -7.71
CA LEU A 102 10.25 2.61 -6.76
C LEU A 102 8.85 3.17 -7.08
N TYR A 103 8.00 2.36 -7.72
CA TYR A 103 6.68 2.78 -8.18
C TYR A 103 5.51 2.28 -7.32
N ASN A 104 5.71 1.20 -6.57
CA ASN A 104 4.65 0.61 -5.75
C ASN A 104 5.18 0.43 -4.34
N ILE A 105 4.49 1.04 -3.36
CA ILE A 105 4.90 1.05 -1.96
C ILE A 105 3.79 0.49 -1.11
N HIS A 106 4.16 -0.44 -0.24
CA HIS A 106 3.27 -1.02 0.73
C HIS A 106 3.86 -0.90 2.13
N PHE A 107 3.24 -0.09 2.98
CA PHE A 107 3.55 0.01 4.40
C PHE A 107 2.61 -0.88 5.20
N LYS A 108 3.16 -1.76 6.03
CA LYS A 108 2.39 -2.74 6.82
C LYS A 108 2.95 -2.87 8.24
N TRP A 109 2.06 -2.76 9.20
CA TRP A 109 2.31 -3.06 10.62
C TRP A 109 1.74 -4.43 11.01
N SER A 110 2.22 -4.98 12.13
CA SER A 110 1.62 -6.18 12.74
C SER A 110 0.19 -5.92 13.23
N GLU A 111 -0.61 -6.98 13.26
CA GLU A 111 -2.02 -6.93 13.69
C GLU A 111 -2.18 -6.94 15.22
N ASP A 112 -1.07 -7.09 15.97
CA ASP A 112 -1.12 -7.32 17.41
C ASP A 112 -1.70 -6.12 18.17
N GLU A 113 -2.62 -6.38 19.09
CA GLU A 113 -3.38 -5.36 19.85
C GLU A 113 -2.58 -4.75 21.02
N GLN A 114 -1.29 -5.02 21.11
CA GLN A 114 -0.45 -4.56 22.23
C GLN A 114 0.23 -3.23 21.88
N GLY A 115 -0.22 -2.17 22.55
CA GLY A 115 0.55 -0.96 22.78
C GLY A 115 -0.11 0.32 22.26
N ALA A 116 -0.81 1.02 23.15
CA ALA A 116 -1.37 2.36 22.98
C ALA A 116 -0.31 3.49 22.82
N ASN A 117 0.89 3.15 22.33
CA ASN A 117 2.03 4.06 22.25
C ASN A 117 2.85 3.85 20.97
N ARG A 118 2.15 3.52 19.87
CA ARG A 118 2.78 3.27 18.57
C ARG A 118 3.11 4.58 17.87
N ILE A 119 4.40 4.80 17.68
CA ILE A 119 4.97 5.89 16.88
C ILE A 119 4.81 5.67 15.36
N ASP A 120 3.83 4.87 14.93
CA ASP A 120 3.56 4.54 13.53
C ASP A 120 3.44 5.78 12.66
N LYS A 121 2.81 6.83 13.20
CA LYS A 121 2.70 8.13 12.54
C LYS A 121 4.08 8.75 12.27
N ASP A 122 4.97 8.75 13.26
CA ASP A 122 6.31 9.33 13.15
C ASP A 122 7.20 8.49 12.23
N VAL A 123 7.09 7.17 12.31
CA VAL A 123 7.74 6.22 11.40
C VAL A 123 7.29 6.49 9.96
N LEU A 124 5.97 6.56 9.73
CA LEU A 124 5.44 6.83 8.40
C LEU A 124 5.80 8.24 7.91
N GLU A 125 5.88 9.26 8.78
CA GLU A 125 6.37 10.60 8.46
C GLU A 125 7.83 10.60 7.97
N GLY A 126 8.68 9.70 8.51
CA GLY A 126 10.05 9.48 8.04
C GLY A 126 10.15 8.68 6.74
N LEU A 127 9.20 7.76 6.50
CA LEU A 127 9.13 6.92 5.31
C LEU A 127 8.42 7.61 4.12
N GLN A 128 8.90 8.78 3.73
CA GLN A 128 8.31 9.49 2.58
C GLN A 128 8.60 8.76 1.27
N PRO A 129 7.58 8.45 0.45
CA PRO A 129 7.77 7.74 -0.82
C PRO A 129 8.53 8.61 -1.84
N PRO A 130 9.09 8.02 -2.91
CA PRO A 130 9.60 8.77 -4.05
C PRO A 130 8.47 9.38 -4.88
N ARG A 131 8.82 10.47 -5.59
CA ARG A 131 7.89 11.31 -6.36
C ARG A 131 7.05 10.53 -7.37
N ASP A 132 7.64 9.55 -8.03
CA ASP A 132 7.02 8.83 -9.15
C ASP A 132 6.18 7.62 -8.69
N VAL A 133 5.90 7.51 -7.40
CA VAL A 133 5.05 6.44 -6.85
C VAL A 133 3.67 6.44 -7.53
N LYS A 134 3.24 5.25 -7.97
CA LYS A 134 1.96 4.99 -8.63
C LYS A 134 0.96 4.31 -7.70
N THR A 135 1.46 3.47 -6.80
CA THR A 135 0.63 2.73 -5.83
C THR A 135 1.10 2.99 -4.42
N LEU A 136 0.18 3.41 -3.55
CA LEU A 136 0.39 3.54 -2.12
C LEU A 136 -0.54 2.60 -1.37
N THR A 137 0.02 1.72 -0.55
CA THR A 137 -0.74 0.86 0.35
C THR A 137 -0.32 1.10 1.80
N ILE A 138 -1.29 1.28 2.69
CA ILE A 138 -1.09 1.39 4.13
C ILE A 138 -2.00 0.38 4.83
N LYS A 139 -1.41 -0.53 5.62
CA LYS A 139 -2.14 -1.60 6.32
C LYS A 139 -1.80 -1.67 7.80
N ASN A 140 -2.81 -1.92 8.64
CA ASN A 140 -2.67 -2.07 10.09
C ASN A 140 -2.05 -0.84 10.78
N PHE A 141 -2.11 0.34 10.15
CA PHE A 141 -1.61 1.58 10.74
C PHE A 141 -2.41 1.91 12.00
N SER A 142 -1.73 2.18 13.12
CA SER A 142 -2.37 2.42 14.42
C SER A 142 -2.18 3.84 14.96
N GLY A 143 -1.72 4.78 14.13
CA GLY A 143 -1.59 6.19 14.54
C GLY A 143 -2.94 6.90 14.70
N ASP A 144 -3.00 7.87 15.61
CA ASP A 144 -4.22 8.65 15.88
C ASP A 144 -4.72 9.44 14.66
N ASN A 145 -3.81 9.81 13.76
CA ASN A 145 -4.09 10.38 12.46
C ASN A 145 -2.96 10.07 11.47
N PHE A 146 -3.22 10.30 10.19
CA PHE A 146 -2.20 10.22 9.15
C PHE A 146 -1.07 11.26 9.36
N PRO A 147 0.16 10.95 8.95
CA PRO A 147 1.26 11.93 8.88
C PRO A 147 0.98 13.03 7.84
N ASN A 148 1.73 14.13 7.92
CA ASN A 148 1.46 15.34 7.12
C ASN A 148 1.52 15.06 5.61
N TRP A 149 2.50 14.27 5.18
CA TRP A 149 2.67 13.95 3.77
C TRP A 149 1.51 13.09 3.22
N VAL A 150 0.92 12.20 4.04
CA VAL A 150 -0.25 11.41 3.64
C VAL A 150 -1.49 12.28 3.61
N ILE A 151 -1.72 13.12 4.63
CA ILE A 151 -2.87 14.04 4.67
C ILE A 151 -2.90 14.88 3.40
N LYS A 152 -1.77 15.49 3.03
CA LYS A 152 -1.69 16.45 1.93
C LYS A 152 -1.25 15.84 0.59
N MET A 153 -0.86 14.56 0.57
CA MET A 153 -0.28 13.87 -0.59
C MET A 153 0.95 14.58 -1.19
N VAL A 154 1.76 15.23 -0.33
CA VAL A 154 2.98 15.95 -0.71
C VAL A 154 4.19 15.43 0.07
N ILE A 155 5.30 15.22 -0.62
CA ILE A 155 6.57 14.76 -0.03
C ILE A 155 7.61 15.88 -0.10
N HIS A 156 8.64 15.77 0.73
CA HIS A 156 9.77 16.68 0.75
C HIS A 156 10.94 16.10 -0.05
N VAL A 157 11.24 16.72 -1.19
CA VAL A 157 12.34 16.31 -2.08
C VAL A 157 13.21 17.55 -2.31
N GLU A 158 14.51 17.43 -2.03
CA GLU A 158 15.50 18.50 -2.29
C GLU A 158 15.13 19.88 -1.71
N GLY A 159 14.56 19.92 -0.49
CA GLY A 159 14.18 21.19 0.15
C GLY A 159 12.81 21.73 -0.27
N LYS A 160 12.04 20.99 -1.08
CA LYS A 160 10.76 21.45 -1.63
C LYS A 160 9.64 20.43 -1.42
N TRP A 161 8.46 20.94 -1.05
CA TRP A 161 7.22 20.17 -1.05
C TRP A 161 6.75 19.90 -2.48
N THR A 162 6.58 18.62 -2.80
CA THR A 162 6.22 18.12 -4.13
C THR A 162 5.02 17.20 -4.03
N LEU A 163 3.99 17.44 -4.86
CA LEU A 163 2.79 16.60 -4.94
C LEU A 163 3.10 15.24 -5.56
N LEU A 164 2.47 14.18 -5.04
CA LEU A 164 2.48 12.84 -5.62
C LEU A 164 1.56 12.74 -6.84
N ASP A 165 1.84 13.53 -7.87
CA ASP A 165 0.98 13.70 -9.05
C ASP A 165 0.86 12.42 -9.92
N LYS A 166 1.78 11.46 -9.75
CA LYS A 166 1.78 10.17 -10.45
C LYS A 166 0.96 9.08 -9.77
N LEU A 167 0.40 9.34 -8.60
CA LEU A 167 -0.34 8.37 -7.82
C LEU A 167 -1.65 8.00 -8.52
N MET A 168 -1.85 6.71 -8.75
CA MET A 168 -3.02 6.13 -9.43
C MET A 168 -3.87 5.32 -8.46
N ASP A 169 -3.21 4.61 -7.54
CA ASP A 169 -3.83 3.59 -6.70
C ASP A 169 -3.54 3.87 -5.22
N ILE A 170 -4.61 3.99 -4.42
CA ILE A 170 -4.52 4.12 -2.97
C ILE A 170 -5.29 2.97 -2.32
N ILE A 171 -4.62 2.24 -1.45
CA ILE A 171 -5.16 1.09 -0.73
C ILE A 171 -4.95 1.32 0.76
N LEU A 172 -6.05 1.51 1.50
CA LEU A 172 -6.02 1.65 2.94
C LEU A 172 -6.77 0.47 3.54
N SER A 173 -6.12 -0.30 4.41
CA SER A 173 -6.78 -1.41 5.10
C SER A 173 -6.48 -1.49 6.58
N ASP A 174 -7.48 -1.95 7.33
CA ASP A 174 -7.35 -2.32 8.74
C ASP A 174 -6.91 -1.14 9.64
N TYR A 175 -7.25 0.09 9.23
CA TYR A 175 -7.02 1.30 10.01
C TYR A 175 -8.24 1.61 10.87
N ARG A 176 -8.26 1.05 12.08
CA ARG A 176 -9.42 1.11 12.99
C ARG A 176 -9.69 2.50 13.58
N SER A 177 -8.68 3.37 13.62
CA SER A 177 -8.80 4.72 14.20
C SER A 177 -9.16 5.82 13.18
N CYS A 178 -9.26 5.49 11.89
CA CYS A 178 -9.49 6.48 10.83
C CYS A 178 -10.84 7.20 10.98
N LEU A 179 -10.79 8.53 11.10
CA LEU A 179 -11.99 9.38 11.09
C LEU A 179 -12.22 10.08 9.75
N SER A 180 -11.17 10.29 8.96
CA SER A 180 -11.23 11.02 7.69
C SER A 180 -10.18 10.52 6.70
N LEU A 181 -10.51 10.59 5.41
CA LEU A 181 -9.56 10.30 4.34
C LEU A 181 -8.59 11.47 4.12
N PRO A 182 -7.39 11.20 3.57
CA PRO A 182 -6.48 12.25 3.13
C PRO A 182 -7.07 13.12 2.01
N THR A 183 -6.42 14.24 1.71
CA THR A 183 -6.75 15.20 0.65
C THR A 183 -6.49 14.58 -0.74
N LEU A 184 -7.52 13.97 -1.33
CA LEU A 184 -7.44 13.26 -2.62
C LEU A 184 -7.85 14.14 -3.82
N GLU A 185 -8.54 15.26 -3.61
CA GLU A 185 -9.16 16.05 -4.67
C GLU A 185 -8.16 16.65 -5.67
N HIS A 186 -6.90 16.81 -5.25
CA HIS A 186 -5.83 17.42 -6.05
C HIS A 186 -5.03 16.40 -6.85
N LEU A 187 -5.35 15.09 -6.78
CA LEU A 187 -4.62 14.04 -7.49
C LEU A 187 -5.18 13.83 -8.91
N PRO A 188 -4.45 14.27 -9.96
CA PRO A 188 -4.99 14.31 -11.32
C PRO A 188 -5.13 12.92 -11.96
N HIS A 189 -4.41 11.92 -11.45
CA HIS A 189 -4.33 10.58 -12.03
C HIS A 189 -4.87 9.47 -11.13
N LEU A 190 -5.44 9.82 -9.98
CA LEU A 190 -6.01 8.83 -9.06
C LEU A 190 -7.20 8.13 -9.71
N ARG A 191 -7.11 6.82 -9.88
CA ARG A 191 -8.12 5.99 -10.55
C ARG A 191 -8.78 5.02 -9.59
N HIS A 192 -8.01 4.44 -8.67
CA HIS A 192 -8.51 3.38 -7.81
C HIS A 192 -8.32 3.72 -6.34
N LEU A 193 -9.41 3.67 -5.58
CA LEU A 193 -9.42 3.85 -4.13
C LEU A 193 -10.04 2.61 -3.49
N TRP A 194 -9.24 1.85 -2.74
CA TRP A 194 -9.67 0.65 -2.05
C TRP A 194 -9.57 0.83 -0.55
N LEU A 195 -10.73 0.74 0.12
CA LEU A 195 -10.87 0.89 1.55
C LEU A 195 -11.41 -0.41 2.13
N GLN A 196 -10.67 -0.97 3.08
CA GLN A 196 -11.03 -2.22 3.74
C GLN A 196 -10.94 -2.10 5.25
N ASN A 197 -11.96 -2.57 5.98
CA ASN A 197 -11.93 -2.67 7.44
C ASN A 197 -11.65 -1.31 8.13
N MET A 198 -12.28 -0.25 7.63
CA MET A 198 -12.14 1.13 8.14
C MET A 198 -13.27 1.43 9.14
N ASP A 199 -13.26 0.75 10.28
CA ASP A 199 -14.41 0.64 11.18
C ASP A 199 -14.91 1.95 11.79
N ARG A 200 -14.09 3.01 11.85
CA ARG A 200 -14.48 4.32 12.40
C ARG A 200 -14.84 5.36 11.35
N LEU A 201 -14.61 5.09 10.07
CA LEU A 201 -14.85 6.07 9.01
C LEU A 201 -16.35 6.18 8.76
N THR A 202 -16.93 7.34 9.05
CA THR A 202 -18.39 7.60 8.91
C THR A 202 -18.76 8.27 7.60
N CYS A 203 -17.82 9.00 6.98
CA CYS A 203 -18.04 9.72 5.73
C CYS A 203 -16.87 9.55 4.75
N LEU A 204 -17.16 9.28 3.48
CA LEU A 204 -16.19 9.37 2.39
C LEU A 204 -16.07 10.83 1.92
N SER A 205 -15.36 11.62 2.69
CA SER A 205 -14.96 12.97 2.33
C SER A 205 -13.50 13.21 2.67
N THR A 206 -12.83 14.05 1.89
CA THR A 206 -11.46 14.47 2.19
C THR A 206 -11.50 15.62 3.19
N PHE A 207 -10.59 15.60 4.17
CA PHE A 207 -10.45 16.68 5.15
C PHE A 207 -9.22 17.51 4.78
N ASP A 208 -9.41 18.82 4.55
CA ASP A 208 -8.33 19.74 4.18
C ASP A 208 -7.75 20.51 5.39
N GLY A 209 -8.19 20.19 6.60
CA GLY A 209 -7.76 20.88 7.82
C GLY A 209 -8.58 22.12 8.18
N THR A 210 -9.51 22.58 7.31
CA THR A 210 -10.25 23.84 7.48
C THR A 210 -11.71 23.66 7.89
N GLY A 211 -12.17 22.42 8.09
CA GLY A 211 -13.56 22.11 8.46
C GLY A 211 -14.51 21.91 7.27
N LEU A 212 -14.02 22.12 6.04
CA LEU A 212 -14.77 21.84 4.81
C LEU A 212 -14.48 20.42 4.32
N THR A 213 -15.56 19.66 4.10
CA THR A 213 -15.49 18.33 3.51
C THR A 213 -15.59 18.44 1.99
N LYS A 214 -14.59 17.93 1.27
CA LYS A 214 -14.60 17.94 -0.21
C LYS A 214 -14.97 16.56 -0.78
N PRO A 215 -15.53 16.53 -2.00
CA PRO A 215 -15.87 15.29 -2.69
C PRO A 215 -14.60 14.53 -3.12
N LEU A 216 -14.78 13.25 -3.43
CA LEU A 216 -13.73 12.43 -4.05
C LEU A 216 -13.30 13.02 -5.41
N PRO A 217 -12.04 12.81 -5.84
CA PRO A 217 -11.55 13.37 -7.08
C PRO A 217 -12.31 12.82 -8.31
N PRO A 218 -12.58 13.66 -9.33
CA PRO A 218 -13.33 13.26 -10.51
C PRO A 218 -12.57 12.27 -11.41
N SER A 219 -11.26 12.12 -11.21
CA SER A 219 -10.40 11.13 -11.89
C SER A 219 -10.68 9.69 -11.44
N LEU A 220 -11.38 9.49 -10.32
CA LEU A 220 -11.61 8.18 -9.71
C LEU A 220 -12.53 7.32 -10.58
N THR A 221 -12.02 6.19 -11.07
CA THR A 221 -12.75 5.24 -11.93
C THR A 221 -13.23 4.01 -11.18
N SER A 222 -12.63 3.67 -10.04
CA SER A 222 -13.08 2.54 -9.23
C SER A 222 -12.93 2.81 -7.74
N LEU A 223 -14.00 2.52 -7.01
CA LEU A 223 -14.07 2.61 -5.56
C LEU A 223 -14.45 1.23 -5.02
N LEU A 224 -13.61 0.66 -4.14
CA LEU A 224 -13.89 -0.60 -3.47
C LEU A 224 -14.02 -0.33 -1.97
N LEU A 225 -15.16 -0.71 -1.41
CA LEU A 225 -15.47 -0.60 0.01
C LEU A 225 -15.75 -2.00 0.55
N TYR A 226 -14.95 -2.45 1.52
CA TYR A 226 -15.14 -3.77 2.12
C TYR A 226 -15.07 -3.68 3.65
N ARG A 227 -16.07 -4.23 4.34
CA ARG A 227 -16.17 -4.18 5.82
C ARG A 227 -16.05 -2.76 6.37
N MET A 228 -16.96 -1.87 5.98
CA MET A 228 -17.02 -0.47 6.43
C MET A 228 -18.10 -0.30 7.52
N ARG A 229 -17.83 -0.74 8.75
CA ARG A 229 -18.89 -0.94 9.78
C ARG A 229 -19.71 0.31 10.13
N ARG A 230 -19.11 1.51 10.09
CA ARG A 230 -19.76 2.76 10.48
C ARG A 230 -19.94 3.75 9.33
N LEU A 231 -19.71 3.32 8.09
CA LEU A 231 -19.81 4.23 6.97
C LEU A 231 -21.28 4.54 6.67
N GLU A 232 -21.66 5.81 6.78
CA GLU A 232 -23.04 6.27 6.64
C GLU A 232 -23.26 7.11 5.38
N LYS A 233 -22.23 7.87 4.94
CA LYS A 233 -22.37 8.89 3.90
C LYS A 233 -21.17 8.94 2.96
N TRP A 234 -21.38 9.44 1.74
CA TRP A 234 -20.33 9.97 0.89
C TRP A 234 -20.77 11.32 0.31
N ILE A 235 -19.81 12.18 -0.03
CA ILE A 235 -20.08 13.46 -0.68
C ILE A 235 -19.80 13.27 -2.17
N ASP A 236 -20.85 13.29 -2.98
CA ASP A 236 -20.67 13.49 -4.42
C ASP A 236 -20.57 15.00 -4.71
N GLY A 237 -19.86 15.38 -5.75
CA GLY A 237 -19.62 16.79 -6.09
C GLY A 237 -20.87 17.58 -6.51
N ALA A 238 -22.08 17.01 -6.41
CA ALA A 238 -23.31 17.74 -6.63
C ALA A 238 -23.70 18.52 -5.35
N PRO A 239 -24.10 19.79 -5.48
CA PRO A 239 -24.24 20.71 -4.35
C PRO A 239 -25.30 20.35 -3.29
N ASN A 240 -25.98 19.20 -3.39
CA ASN A 240 -27.01 18.75 -2.43
C ASN A 240 -27.17 17.21 -2.34
N SER A 241 -26.18 16.42 -2.76
CA SER A 241 -26.31 14.95 -2.76
C SER A 241 -25.46 14.31 -1.67
N SER A 242 -26.09 14.08 -0.51
CA SER A 242 -25.69 13.01 0.39
C SER A 242 -26.68 11.88 0.21
N LYS A 243 -26.38 10.94 -0.70
CA LYS A 243 -27.13 9.68 -0.75
C LYS A 243 -26.73 8.84 0.46
N MET A 244 -27.72 8.50 1.29
CA MET A 244 -27.57 7.44 2.30
C MET A 244 -27.38 6.11 1.58
N ILE A 245 -26.46 5.29 2.10
CA ILE A 245 -26.26 3.89 1.70
C ILE A 245 -27.46 3.06 2.16
#